data_AF-A0A0D2CQN7-F1
#
_entry.id   AF-A0A0D2CQN7-F1
#
_cell.length_a   1.000
_cell.length_b   1.000
_cell.length_c   1.000
_cell.angle_alpha   90.00
_cell.angle_beta   90.00
_cell.angle_gamma   90.00
#
_symmetry.space_group_name_H-M   'P 1'
#
loop_
_entity.id
_entity.type
_entity.pdbx_description
1 polymer ?
#
loop_
_entity_poly.entity_id
_entity_poly.type
_entity_poly.pdbx_seq_one_letter_code
_entity_poly.pdbx_strand_id
1 'polypeptide(L)'
;MIPSHPFIPRTLASGPVKARRESTPFEHSPIRRLEYFSCNANRGDGEQEEKVAFVHVEHRAADDYSVRFTDRQTVQLLRRKLLKAASILQASTDIGCMIKARFEKSNLFTADLLNVLITELDDYIAEATYYRRCVDDLLQRSWDTNNLLTNILEYRVGSSTLETSKTSDSALQKMKEIAVQGEWDNELNQKTSITTKALTVVATIYLPASLLSGLFCSNLVQIDANNHLVAVQDFWKFVVILMPMMAGTFAFVAALQKYWTGSYKREKREAEERGAAHTQ
;
A
#
# COMPACT_ATOMS: atom_id res chain seq x y z
N MET A 1 -46.64 -26.35 -73.51
CA MET A 1 -47.23 -27.39 -72.65
C MET A 1 -47.23 -26.86 -71.22
N ILE A 2 -48.40 -26.45 -70.74
CA ILE A 2 -48.62 -25.82 -69.43
C ILE A 2 -49.52 -26.79 -68.67
N PRO A 3 -49.17 -27.24 -67.44
CA PRO A 3 -50.04 -28.12 -66.69
C PRO A 3 -51.14 -27.30 -66.00
N SER A 4 -52.38 -27.58 -66.39
CA SER A 4 -53.61 -27.11 -65.74
C SER A 4 -53.83 -27.86 -64.44
N HIS A 5 -53.78 -27.15 -63.31
CA HIS A 5 -54.22 -27.68 -62.01
C HIS A 5 -55.74 -27.56 -61.84
N PRO A 6 -56.40 -28.57 -61.23
CA PRO A 6 -57.84 -28.54 -61.01
C PRO A 6 -58.24 -27.67 -59.82
N PHE A 7 -59.35 -26.96 -60.03
CA PHE A 7 -60.05 -26.09 -59.08
C PHE A 7 -60.74 -26.96 -58.02
N ILE A 8 -60.44 -26.75 -56.73
CA ILE A 8 -61.14 -27.37 -55.60
C ILE A 8 -62.07 -26.31 -54.98
N PRO A 9 -63.40 -26.53 -54.92
CA PRO A 9 -64.30 -25.61 -54.26
C PRO A 9 -64.20 -25.74 -52.73
N ARG A 10 -63.82 -24.65 -52.06
CA ARG A 10 -63.89 -24.53 -50.60
C ARG A 10 -65.35 -24.30 -50.19
N THR A 11 -65.95 -25.30 -49.57
CA THR A 11 -67.20 -25.20 -48.83
C THR A 11 -67.05 -24.29 -47.61
N LEU A 12 -67.84 -23.22 -47.58
CA LEU A 12 -68.05 -22.32 -46.45
C LEU A 12 -68.80 -23.05 -45.33
N ALA A 13 -68.07 -23.46 -44.29
CA ALA A 13 -68.66 -23.83 -43.01
C ALA A 13 -68.67 -22.59 -42.11
N SER A 14 -69.83 -21.92 -42.07
CA SER A 14 -70.14 -20.82 -41.15
C SER A 14 -70.40 -21.39 -39.74
N GLY A 15 -69.35 -21.48 -38.94
CA GLY A 15 -69.46 -21.71 -37.50
C GLY A 15 -69.63 -20.39 -36.73
N PRO A 16 -70.31 -20.40 -35.56
CA PRO A 16 -70.46 -19.21 -34.73
C PRO A 16 -69.09 -18.78 -34.20
N VAL A 17 -68.64 -17.60 -34.64
CA VAL A 17 -67.42 -16.95 -34.17
C VAL A 17 -67.64 -16.53 -32.71
N LYS A 18 -67.28 -17.44 -31.80
CA LYS A 18 -67.06 -17.12 -30.40
C LYS A 18 -65.85 -16.20 -30.38
N ALA A 19 -66.10 -14.89 -30.28
CA ALA A 19 -65.08 -13.86 -30.14
C ALA A 19 -64.26 -14.13 -28.86
N ARG A 20 -63.28 -15.01 -29.00
CA ARG A 20 -62.20 -15.20 -28.05
C ARG A 20 -61.43 -13.90 -28.13
N ARG A 21 -61.63 -13.02 -27.13
CA ARG A 21 -60.67 -11.97 -26.79
C ARG A 21 -59.34 -12.68 -26.56
N GLU A 22 -58.59 -12.89 -27.62
CA GLU A 22 -57.15 -13.09 -27.54
C GLU A 22 -56.62 -11.78 -27.00
N SER A 23 -56.49 -11.71 -25.67
CA SER A 23 -55.62 -10.76 -25.00
C SER A 23 -54.27 -10.90 -25.68
N THR A 24 -53.99 -9.97 -26.59
CA THR A 24 -52.77 -9.95 -27.37
C THR A 24 -51.57 -9.99 -26.43
N PRO A 25 -50.49 -10.71 -26.80
CA PRO A 25 -49.31 -10.93 -25.97
C PRO A 25 -48.40 -9.69 -25.91
N PHE A 26 -48.97 -8.54 -25.54
CA PHE A 26 -48.24 -7.31 -25.26
C PHE A 26 -47.69 -7.27 -23.82
N GLU A 27 -47.79 -8.38 -23.08
CA GLU A 27 -47.12 -8.53 -21.77
C GLU A 27 -45.59 -8.61 -21.86
N HIS A 28 -45.04 -8.74 -23.07
CA HIS A 28 -43.61 -8.64 -23.33
C HIS A 28 -43.22 -7.29 -23.93
N SER A 29 -43.85 -6.21 -23.49
CA SER A 29 -43.36 -4.88 -23.83
C SER A 29 -41.93 -4.72 -23.27
N PRO A 30 -40.98 -4.20 -24.07
CA PRO A 30 -39.63 -3.91 -23.60
C PRO A 30 -39.59 -2.94 -22.41
N ILE A 31 -40.70 -2.21 -22.18
CA ILE A 31 -40.88 -1.28 -21.06
C ILE A 31 -40.98 -2.02 -19.72
N ARG A 32 -41.74 -3.12 -19.61
CA ARG A 32 -41.75 -3.89 -18.35
C ARG A 32 -40.38 -4.45 -17.99
N ARG A 33 -39.56 -4.76 -18.99
CA ARG A 33 -38.16 -5.18 -18.77
C ARG A 33 -37.30 -4.06 -18.19
N LEU A 34 -37.63 -2.80 -18.47
CA LEU A 34 -37.02 -1.61 -17.87
C LEU A 34 -37.51 -1.36 -16.44
N GLU A 35 -38.76 -1.66 -16.10
CA GLU A 35 -39.24 -1.59 -14.71
C GLU A 35 -38.45 -2.53 -13.79
N TYR A 36 -38.28 -3.80 -14.19
CA TYR A 36 -37.44 -4.74 -13.43
C TYR A 36 -35.99 -4.25 -13.33
N PHE A 37 -35.49 -3.61 -14.38
CA PHE A 37 -34.16 -3.04 -14.39
C PHE A 37 -34.04 -1.85 -13.42
N SER A 38 -35.05 -0.98 -13.37
CA SER A 38 -35.13 0.16 -12.45
C SER A 38 -35.21 -0.30 -10.99
N CYS A 39 -36.05 -1.29 -10.68
CA CYS A 39 -36.15 -1.88 -9.35
C CYS A 39 -34.84 -2.53 -8.89
N ASN A 40 -34.15 -3.26 -9.77
CA ASN A 40 -32.84 -3.84 -9.44
C ASN A 40 -31.73 -2.79 -9.34
N ALA A 41 -31.78 -1.74 -10.18
CA ALA A 41 -30.81 -0.64 -10.12
C ALA A 41 -30.92 0.11 -8.79
N ASN A 42 -32.14 0.44 -8.35
CA ASN A 42 -32.38 1.09 -7.05
C ASN A 42 -31.85 0.28 -5.87
N ARG A 43 -31.95 -1.06 -5.93
CA ARG A 43 -31.46 -1.92 -4.86
C ARG A 43 -29.93 -1.93 -4.75
N GLY A 44 -29.24 -1.89 -5.89
CA GLY A 44 -27.77 -1.86 -5.91
C GLY A 44 -27.19 -0.50 -5.53
N ASP A 45 -27.87 0.59 -5.89
CA ASP A 45 -27.45 1.96 -5.56
C ASP A 45 -27.59 2.23 -4.06
N GLY A 46 -28.70 1.79 -3.45
CA GLY A 46 -28.93 1.98 -2.01
C GLY A 46 -27.86 1.35 -1.12
N GLU A 47 -27.33 0.18 -1.47
CA GLU A 47 -26.25 -0.45 -0.70
C GLU A 47 -24.94 0.36 -0.77
N GLN A 48 -24.70 1.04 -1.88
CA GLN A 48 -23.50 1.87 -2.06
C GLN A 48 -23.65 3.23 -1.39
N GLU A 49 -24.82 3.87 -1.51
CA GLU A 49 -25.15 5.09 -0.78
C GLU A 49 -25.05 4.86 0.74
N GLU A 50 -25.57 3.74 1.23
CA GLU A 50 -25.50 3.37 2.65
C GLU A 50 -24.05 3.23 3.12
N LYS A 51 -23.23 2.48 2.38
CA LYS A 51 -21.80 2.35 2.67
C LYS A 51 -21.12 3.71 2.72
N VAL A 52 -21.39 4.57 1.75
CA VAL A 52 -20.76 5.88 1.67
C VAL A 52 -21.20 6.80 2.80
N ALA A 53 -22.48 6.75 3.20
CA ALA A 53 -23.03 7.56 4.28
C ALA A 53 -22.48 7.19 5.67
N PHE A 54 -22.17 5.91 5.90
CA PHE A 54 -21.73 5.42 7.21
C PHE A 54 -20.21 5.28 7.37
N VAL A 55 -19.43 5.53 6.32
CA VAL A 55 -17.97 5.49 6.40
C VAL A 55 -17.43 6.64 7.24
N HIS A 56 -16.75 6.29 8.33
CA HIS A 56 -16.05 7.28 9.15
C HIS A 56 -14.70 7.62 8.51
N VAL A 57 -14.54 8.90 8.18
CA VAL A 57 -13.38 9.39 7.44
C VAL A 57 -12.10 9.41 8.30
N GLU A 58 -12.24 9.68 9.61
CA GLU A 58 -11.10 9.96 10.50
C GLU A 58 -10.56 8.74 11.25
N HIS A 59 -11.38 7.71 11.51
CA HIS A 59 -11.00 6.58 12.37
C HIS A 59 -11.38 5.25 11.71
N ARG A 60 -10.38 4.41 11.43
CA ARG A 60 -10.61 3.00 11.08
C ARG A 60 -11.04 2.24 12.33
N ALA A 61 -12.33 2.30 12.65
CA ALA A 61 -12.92 1.33 13.55
C ALA A 61 -12.82 -0.07 12.91
N ALA A 62 -12.67 -1.12 13.73
CA ALA A 62 -12.63 -2.50 13.23
C ALA A 62 -13.91 -2.88 12.45
N ASP A 63 -15.01 -2.18 12.71
CA ASP A 63 -16.32 -2.39 12.10
C ASP A 63 -16.66 -1.34 11.01
N ASP A 64 -15.70 -0.52 10.56
CA ASP A 64 -15.95 0.48 9.50
C ASP A 64 -16.10 -0.17 8.11
N TYR A 65 -16.95 0.41 7.26
CA TYR A 65 -17.15 -0.11 5.92
C TYR A 65 -15.87 0.05 5.07
N SER A 66 -15.42 -1.08 4.53
CA SER A 66 -14.26 -1.15 3.64
C SER A 66 -14.62 -0.62 2.24
N VAL A 67 -14.52 0.69 2.03
CA VAL A 67 -14.55 1.28 0.67
C VAL A 67 -13.32 0.83 -0.13
N ARG A 68 -13.56 0.11 -1.22
CA ARG A 68 -12.53 -0.43 -2.13
C ARG A 68 -12.66 0.15 -3.53
N PHE A 69 -11.60 0.00 -4.31
CA PHE A 69 -11.61 0.36 -5.73
C PHE A 69 -12.69 -0.41 -6.52
N THR A 70 -13.05 -1.61 -6.08
CA THR A 70 -14.15 -2.41 -6.66
C THR A 70 -15.49 -1.68 -6.59
N ASP A 71 -15.75 -0.91 -5.54
CA ASP A 71 -17.00 -0.16 -5.38
C ASP A 71 -17.11 0.97 -6.41
N ARG A 72 -15.98 1.60 -6.74
CA ARG A 72 -15.92 2.56 -7.85
C ARG A 72 -16.20 1.90 -9.19
N GLN A 73 -15.68 0.69 -9.42
CA GLN A 73 -15.94 -0.05 -10.65
C GLN A 73 -17.42 -0.43 -10.79
N THR A 74 -18.08 -0.82 -9.69
CA THR A 74 -19.52 -1.16 -9.72
C THR A 74 -20.39 0.07 -10.01
N VAL A 75 -20.11 1.23 -9.40
CA VAL A 75 -20.81 2.49 -9.71
C VAL A 75 -20.60 2.88 -11.17
N GLN A 76 -19.38 2.76 -11.70
CA GLN A 76 -19.09 3.06 -13.10
C GLN A 76 -19.79 2.10 -14.08
N LEU A 77 -19.89 0.81 -13.73
CA LEU A 77 -20.64 -0.16 -14.52
C LEU A 77 -22.13 0.19 -14.53
N LEU A 78 -22.70 0.55 -13.39
CA LEU A 78 -24.10 0.99 -13.27
C LEU A 78 -24.35 2.22 -14.15
N ARG A 79 -23.50 3.25 -14.05
CA ARG A 79 -23.57 4.47 -14.87
C ARG A 79 -23.59 4.15 -16.37
N ARG A 80 -22.73 3.25 -16.86
CA ARG A 80 -22.72 2.83 -18.27
C ARG A 80 -24.04 2.17 -18.68
N LYS A 81 -24.63 1.35 -17.82
CA LYS A 81 -25.93 0.72 -18.08
C LYS A 81 -27.06 1.76 -18.11
N LEU A 82 -27.04 2.73 -17.19
CA LEU A 82 -28.01 3.83 -17.15
C LEU A 82 -27.91 4.72 -18.40
N LEU A 83 -26.71 5.08 -18.85
CA LEU A 83 -26.51 5.83 -20.10
C LEU A 83 -27.06 5.07 -21.32
N LYS A 84 -26.88 3.75 -21.37
CA LYS A 84 -27.47 2.92 -22.43
C LYS A 84 -29.00 2.94 -22.35
N ALA A 85 -29.58 2.77 -21.17
CA ALA A 85 -31.03 2.84 -20.97
C ALA A 85 -31.59 4.21 -21.39
N ALA A 86 -30.92 5.31 -21.01
CA ALA A 86 -31.26 6.67 -21.42
C ALA A 86 -31.30 6.82 -22.95
N SER A 87 -30.30 6.30 -23.66
CA SER A 87 -30.26 6.36 -25.13
C SER A 87 -31.40 5.58 -25.79
N ILE A 88 -31.77 4.42 -25.23
CA ILE A 88 -32.89 3.60 -25.73
C ILE A 88 -34.22 4.33 -25.49
N LEU A 89 -34.41 4.88 -24.29
CA LEU A 89 -35.61 5.64 -23.94
C LEU A 89 -35.78 6.88 -24.82
N GLN A 90 -34.69 7.61 -25.09
CA GLN A 90 -34.72 8.74 -26.01
C GLN A 90 -35.16 8.31 -27.41
N ALA A 91 -34.56 7.25 -27.95
CA ALA A 91 -34.92 6.72 -29.26
C ALA A 91 -36.39 6.26 -29.31
N SER A 92 -36.92 5.64 -28.25
CA SER A 92 -38.34 5.26 -28.20
C SER A 92 -39.27 6.46 -28.17
N THR A 93 -38.92 7.53 -27.44
CA THR A 93 -39.71 8.77 -27.43
C THR A 93 -39.69 9.44 -28.81
N ASP A 94 -38.54 9.49 -29.46
CA ASP A 94 -38.41 10.07 -30.81
C ASP A 94 -39.25 9.29 -31.83
N ILE A 95 -39.22 7.95 -31.77
CA ILE A 95 -40.07 7.08 -32.61
C ILE A 95 -41.56 7.34 -32.33
N GLY A 96 -41.96 7.44 -31.07
CA GLY A 96 -43.34 7.76 -30.68
C GLY A 96 -43.81 9.09 -31.28
N CYS A 97 -43.00 10.14 -31.14
CA CYS A 97 -43.28 11.46 -31.72
C CYS A 97 -43.37 11.43 -33.25
N MET A 98 -42.48 10.70 -33.93
CA MET A 98 -42.51 10.54 -35.39
C MET A 98 -43.77 9.82 -35.86
N ILE A 99 -44.18 8.76 -35.15
CA ILE A 99 -45.40 8.01 -35.45
C ILE A 99 -46.62 8.91 -35.26
N LYS A 100 -46.69 9.68 -34.17
CA LYS A 100 -47.76 10.64 -33.90
C LYS A 100 -47.91 11.65 -35.05
N ALA A 101 -46.81 12.31 -35.41
CA ALA A 101 -46.78 13.29 -36.50
C ALA A 101 -47.17 12.70 -37.86
N ARG A 102 -46.97 11.39 -38.07
CA ARG A 102 -47.38 10.70 -39.30
C ARG A 102 -48.87 10.36 -39.29
N PHE A 103 -49.43 9.97 -38.14
CA PHE A 103 -50.87 9.72 -37.99
C PHE A 103 -51.69 11.00 -38.17
N GLU A 104 -51.25 12.12 -37.59
CA GLU A 104 -51.92 13.42 -37.75
C GLU A 104 -51.99 13.89 -39.21
N LYS A 105 -51.00 13.52 -40.04
CA LYS A 105 -50.97 13.84 -41.48
C LYS A 105 -51.77 12.86 -42.34
N SER A 106 -52.18 11.73 -41.79
CA SER A 106 -52.75 10.62 -42.55
C SER A 106 -54.28 10.59 -42.42
N ASN A 107 -54.99 10.81 -43.52
CA ASN A 107 -56.46 10.70 -43.60
C ASN A 107 -56.95 9.24 -43.75
N LEU A 108 -56.13 8.24 -43.41
CA LEU A 108 -56.45 6.81 -43.60
C LEU A 108 -57.41 6.25 -42.56
N PHE A 109 -57.61 6.92 -41.41
CA PHE A 109 -58.40 6.41 -40.30
C PHE A 109 -59.64 7.27 -40.05
N THR A 110 -60.69 6.66 -39.49
CA THR A 110 -61.84 7.40 -38.97
C THR A 110 -61.40 8.30 -37.81
N ALA A 111 -62.04 9.46 -37.67
CA ALA A 111 -61.68 10.45 -36.65
C ALA A 111 -61.66 9.85 -35.24
N ASP A 112 -62.64 8.99 -34.91
CA ASP A 112 -62.73 8.36 -33.60
C ASP A 112 -61.56 7.40 -33.33
N LEU A 113 -61.19 6.56 -34.31
CA LEU A 113 -60.07 5.62 -34.17
C LEU A 113 -58.74 6.37 -34.08
N LEU A 114 -58.58 7.44 -34.86
CA LEU A 114 -57.40 8.30 -34.83
C LEU A 114 -57.21 8.93 -33.45
N ASN A 115 -58.29 9.45 -32.85
CA ASN A 115 -58.25 10.03 -31.51
C ASN A 115 -57.84 9.00 -30.45
N VAL A 116 -58.41 7.79 -30.48
CA VAL A 116 -58.02 6.72 -29.55
C VAL A 116 -56.53 6.38 -29.70
N LEU A 117 -56.05 6.23 -30.93
CA LEU A 117 -54.65 5.88 -31.20
C LEU A 117 -53.68 6.99 -30.79
N ILE A 118 -54.05 8.26 -31.01
CA ILE A 118 -53.25 9.41 -30.58
C ILE A 118 -53.17 9.44 -29.05
N THR A 119 -54.28 9.24 -28.34
CA THR A 119 -54.29 9.21 -26.87
C THR A 119 -53.39 8.08 -26.32
N GLU A 120 -53.51 6.86 -26.85
CA GLU A 120 -52.66 5.73 -26.44
C GLU A 120 -51.17 5.99 -26.71
N LEU A 121 -50.86 6.68 -27.83
CA LEU A 121 -49.49 7.04 -28.16
C LEU A 121 -48.95 8.17 -27.27
N ASP A 122 -49.79 9.12 -26.88
CA ASP A 122 -49.45 10.17 -25.92
C ASP A 122 -49.19 9.59 -24.53
N ASP A 123 -50.00 8.62 -24.09
CA ASP A 123 -49.77 7.89 -22.84
C ASP A 123 -48.43 7.14 -22.87
N TYR A 124 -48.11 6.47 -23.99
CA TYR A 124 -46.81 5.83 -24.20
C TYR A 124 -45.64 6.83 -24.15
N ILE A 125 -45.75 7.98 -24.81
CA ILE A 125 -44.73 9.02 -24.82
C ILE A 125 -44.55 9.60 -23.41
N ALA A 126 -45.65 9.82 -22.69
CA ALA A 126 -45.62 10.31 -21.31
C ALA A 126 -44.93 9.31 -20.38
N GLU A 127 -45.23 8.01 -20.51
CA GLU A 127 -44.59 6.93 -19.75
C GLU A 127 -43.09 6.83 -20.06
N ALA A 128 -42.69 6.83 -21.34
CA ALA A 128 -41.28 6.80 -21.74
C ALA A 128 -40.52 8.03 -21.20
N THR A 129 -41.15 9.21 -21.24
CA THR A 129 -40.59 10.45 -20.70
C THR A 129 -40.45 10.40 -19.17
N TYR A 130 -41.39 9.77 -18.47
CA TYR A 130 -41.29 9.53 -17.04
C TYR A 130 -40.07 8.66 -16.70
N TYR A 131 -39.91 7.50 -17.36
CA TYR A 131 -38.74 6.65 -17.13
C TYR A 131 -37.42 7.33 -17.49
N ARG A 132 -37.41 8.17 -18.53
CA ARG A 132 -36.23 8.95 -18.91
C ARG A 132 -35.78 9.85 -17.75
N ARG A 133 -36.72 10.55 -17.10
CA ARG A 133 -36.45 11.39 -15.93
C ARG A 133 -35.92 10.58 -14.73
N CYS A 134 -36.50 9.40 -14.48
CA CYS A 134 -36.00 8.52 -13.42
C CYS A 134 -34.55 8.06 -13.69
N VAL A 135 -34.22 7.72 -14.94
CA VAL A 135 -32.85 7.35 -15.33
C VAL A 135 -31.89 8.53 -15.20
N ASP A 136 -32.32 9.75 -15.52
CA ASP A 136 -31.50 10.96 -15.33
C ASP A 136 -31.23 11.24 -13.84
N ASP A 137 -32.23 11.06 -12.97
CA ASP A 137 -32.06 11.18 -11.51
C ASP A 137 -31.05 10.14 -10.99
N LEU A 138 -31.17 8.88 -11.41
CA LEU A 138 -30.21 7.82 -11.06
C LEU A 138 -28.81 8.09 -11.60
N LEU A 139 -28.70 8.67 -12.80
CA LEU A 139 -27.41 9.07 -13.35
C LEU A 139 -26.76 10.16 -12.51
N GLN A 140 -27.54 11.14 -12.05
CA GLN A 140 -27.07 12.20 -11.17
C GLN A 140 -26.60 11.63 -9.83
N ARG A 141 -27.42 10.80 -9.17
CA ARG A 141 -27.03 10.12 -7.91
C ARG A 141 -25.78 9.28 -8.05
N SER A 142 -25.68 8.47 -9.11
CA SER A 142 -24.48 7.67 -9.37
C SER A 142 -23.21 8.52 -9.56
N TRP A 143 -23.36 9.74 -10.09
CA TRP A 143 -22.26 10.69 -10.24
C TRP A 143 -21.85 11.27 -8.89
N ASP A 144 -22.82 11.70 -8.09
CA ASP A 144 -22.60 12.24 -6.74
C ASP A 144 -21.94 11.19 -5.83
N THR A 145 -22.44 9.95 -5.84
CA THR A 145 -21.86 8.81 -5.11
C THR A 145 -20.43 8.51 -5.57
N ASN A 146 -20.16 8.55 -6.88
CA ASN A 146 -18.80 8.36 -7.40
C ASN A 146 -17.83 9.48 -6.96
N ASN A 147 -18.29 10.73 -6.92
CA ASN A 147 -17.49 11.86 -6.45
C ASN A 147 -17.19 11.72 -4.96
N LEU A 148 -18.20 11.37 -4.16
CA LEU A 148 -18.02 11.18 -2.72
C LEU A 148 -17.06 10.02 -2.43
N LEU A 149 -17.20 8.89 -3.13
CA LEU A 149 -16.23 7.78 -3.07
C LEU A 149 -14.80 8.23 -3.43
N THR A 150 -14.66 9.07 -4.45
CA THR A 150 -13.35 9.58 -4.87
C THR A 150 -12.74 10.46 -3.78
N ASN A 151 -13.52 11.39 -3.22
CA ASN A 151 -13.08 12.26 -2.12
C ASN A 151 -12.68 11.46 -0.87
N ILE A 152 -13.44 10.42 -0.51
CA ILE A 152 -13.11 9.54 0.62
C ILE A 152 -11.79 8.79 0.38
N LEU A 153 -11.59 8.27 -0.83
CA LEU A 153 -10.36 7.57 -1.19
C LEU A 153 -9.15 8.53 -1.20
N GLU A 154 -9.30 9.72 -1.77
CA GLU A 154 -8.26 10.75 -1.79
C GLU A 154 -7.89 11.20 -0.38
N TYR A 155 -8.88 11.41 0.50
CA TYR A 155 -8.64 11.71 1.90
C TYR A 155 -7.85 10.59 2.58
N ARG A 156 -8.25 9.32 2.40
CA ARG A 156 -7.57 8.16 3.01
C ARG A 156 -6.11 8.04 2.52
N VAL A 157 -5.87 8.28 1.24
CA VAL A 157 -4.51 8.30 0.67
C VAL A 157 -3.69 9.46 1.23
N GLY A 158 -4.28 10.66 1.32
CA GLY A 158 -3.64 11.84 1.89
C GLY A 158 -3.28 11.65 3.36
N SER A 159 -4.21 11.12 4.16
CA SER A 159 -4.01 10.82 5.58
C SER A 159 -2.90 9.78 5.78
N SER A 160 -2.92 8.68 5.03
CA SER A 160 -1.87 7.65 5.09
C SER A 160 -0.49 8.19 4.68
N THR A 161 -0.44 9.09 3.69
CA THR A 161 0.80 9.75 3.26
C THR A 161 1.33 10.68 4.35
N LEU A 162 0.43 11.42 5.02
CA LEU A 162 0.78 12.30 6.14
C LEU A 162 1.33 11.51 7.35
N GLU A 163 0.71 10.37 7.69
CA GLU A 163 1.19 9.48 8.75
C GLU A 163 2.57 8.88 8.40
N THR A 164 2.76 8.45 7.15
CA THR A 164 4.05 7.95 6.67
C THR A 164 5.13 9.03 6.73
N SER A 165 4.76 10.29 6.42
CA SER A 165 5.68 11.43 6.54
C SER A 165 6.05 11.69 8.00
N LYS A 166 5.07 11.71 8.92
CA LYS A 166 5.32 11.88 10.37
C LYS A 166 6.21 10.78 10.96
N THR A 167 5.98 9.53 10.56
CA THR A 167 6.80 8.39 11.01
C THR A 167 8.21 8.47 10.44
N SER A 168 8.36 8.90 9.19
CA SER A 168 9.67 9.17 8.58
C SER A 168 10.41 10.30 9.28
N ASP A 169 9.74 11.42 9.60
CA ASP A 169 10.32 12.52 10.35
C ASP A 169 10.79 12.08 11.74
N SER A 170 9.96 11.28 12.42
CA SER A 170 10.31 10.70 13.73
C SER A 170 11.51 9.75 13.63
N ALA A 171 11.60 8.97 12.56
CA ALA A 171 12.73 8.08 12.31
C ALA A 171 14.02 8.86 12.01
N LEU A 172 13.94 9.94 11.22
CA LEU A 172 15.06 10.84 10.95
C LEU A 172 15.54 11.55 12.22
N GLN A 173 14.61 11.97 13.09
CA GLN A 173 14.95 12.53 14.40
C GLN A 173 15.70 11.52 15.28
N LYS A 174 15.24 10.27 15.33
CA LYS A 174 15.95 9.20 16.06
C LYS A 174 17.31 8.88 15.46
N MET A 175 17.44 8.85 14.13
CA MET A 175 18.74 8.67 13.47
C MET A 175 19.69 9.81 13.80
N LYS A 176 19.19 11.06 13.85
CA LYS A 176 19.98 12.22 14.27
C LYS A 176 20.42 12.09 15.73
N GLU A 177 19.54 11.67 16.62
CA GLU A 177 19.86 11.42 18.04
C GLU A 177 20.93 10.33 18.19
N ILE A 178 20.80 9.21 17.46
CA ILE A 178 21.80 8.13 17.44
C ILE A 178 23.13 8.60 16.87
N ALA A 179 23.14 9.43 15.82
CA ALA A 179 24.36 9.98 15.26
C ALA A 179 25.08 10.88 16.28
N VAL A 180 24.34 11.76 16.97
CA VAL A 180 24.90 12.60 18.04
C VAL A 180 25.40 11.74 19.20
N GLN A 181 24.64 10.74 19.65
CA GLN A 181 25.05 9.82 20.71
C GLN A 181 26.31 9.02 20.31
N GLY A 182 26.40 8.60 19.05
CA GLY A 182 27.55 7.89 18.51
C GLY A 182 28.82 8.74 18.52
N GLU A 183 28.73 10.07 18.35
CA GLU A 183 29.87 10.97 18.52
C GLU A 183 30.37 10.98 19.96
N TRP A 184 29.46 11.04 20.95
CA TRP A 184 29.81 10.96 22.37
C TRP A 184 30.44 9.61 22.74
N ASP A 185 29.86 8.51 22.26
CA ASP A 185 30.38 7.17 22.51
C ASP A 185 31.75 6.98 21.86
N ASN A 186 31.99 7.56 20.68
CA ASN A 186 33.30 7.54 20.04
C ASN A 186 34.34 8.33 20.86
N GLU A 187 33.96 9.48 21.41
CA GLU A 187 34.83 10.26 22.30
C GLU A 187 35.19 9.47 23.59
N LEU A 188 34.20 8.79 24.19
CA LEU A 188 34.41 7.93 25.36
C LEU A 188 35.29 6.72 25.02
N ASN A 189 35.03 6.07 23.88
CA ASN A 189 35.83 4.93 23.41
C ASN A 189 37.29 5.34 23.11
N GLN A 190 37.51 6.55 22.61
CA GLN A 190 38.85 7.07 22.42
C GLN A 190 39.58 7.24 23.77
N LYS A 191 38.89 7.75 24.80
CA LYS A 191 39.44 7.90 26.16
C LYS A 191 39.72 6.55 26.83
N THR A 192 38.81 5.57 26.73
CA THR A 192 39.00 4.23 27.31
C THR A 192 40.08 3.43 26.57
N SER A 193 40.24 3.61 25.26
CA SER A 193 41.34 3.03 24.48
C SER A 193 42.70 3.47 25.01
N ILE A 194 42.84 4.74 25.44
CA ILE A 194 44.09 5.23 26.03
C ILE A 194 44.35 4.57 27.39
N THR A 195 43.34 4.46 28.25
CA THR A 195 43.46 3.85 29.58
C THR A 195 43.78 2.35 29.51
N THR A 196 43.10 1.61 28.62
CA THR A 196 43.36 0.17 28.42
C THR A 196 44.75 -0.10 27.84
N LYS A 197 45.22 0.75 26.92
CA LYS A 197 46.61 0.71 26.43
C LYS A 197 47.61 0.94 27.56
N ALA A 198 47.40 1.93 28.41
CA ALA A 198 48.26 2.20 29.56
C ALA A 198 48.29 1.02 30.55
N LEU A 199 47.13 0.45 30.88
CA LEU A 199 47.04 -0.69 31.78
C LEU A 199 47.72 -1.94 31.21
N THR A 200 47.62 -2.17 29.90
CA THR A 200 48.32 -3.28 29.22
C THR A 200 49.84 -3.10 29.26
N VAL A 201 50.33 -1.87 29.05
CA VAL A 201 51.75 -1.56 29.17
C VAL A 201 52.25 -1.82 30.60
N VAL A 202 51.48 -1.42 31.62
CA VAL A 202 51.81 -1.70 33.01
C VAL A 202 51.84 -3.22 33.26
N ALA A 203 50.80 -3.95 32.87
CA ALA A 203 50.74 -5.40 33.06
C ALA A 203 51.91 -6.14 32.38
N THR A 204 52.29 -5.74 31.17
CA THR A 204 53.41 -6.36 30.44
C THR A 204 54.78 -6.08 31.08
N ILE A 205 54.94 -4.96 31.80
CA ILE A 205 56.16 -4.67 32.57
C ILE A 205 56.18 -5.45 33.89
N TYR A 206 55.05 -5.54 34.60
CA TYR A 206 54.99 -6.17 35.91
C TYR A 206 54.95 -7.70 35.85
N LEU A 207 54.37 -8.31 34.81
CA LEU A 207 54.21 -9.76 34.73
C LEU A 207 55.55 -10.52 34.77
N PRO A 208 56.61 -10.13 34.02
CA PRO A 208 57.93 -10.73 34.17
C PRO A 208 58.53 -10.51 35.56
N ALA A 209 58.35 -9.32 36.15
CA ALA A 209 58.85 -8.99 37.49
C ALA A 209 58.18 -9.85 38.59
N SER A 210 56.87 -10.06 38.49
CA SER A 210 56.12 -10.93 39.40
C SER A 210 56.54 -12.40 39.27
N LEU A 211 56.77 -12.89 38.04
CA LEU A 211 57.26 -14.24 37.80
C LEU A 211 58.65 -14.44 38.45
N LEU A 212 59.52 -13.43 38.35
CA LEU A 212 60.84 -13.44 38.99
C LEU A 212 60.74 -13.49 40.51
N SER A 213 59.92 -12.62 41.10
CA SER A 213 59.67 -12.61 42.54
C SER A 213 59.17 -13.99 43.03
N GLY A 214 58.25 -14.61 42.28
CA GLY A 214 57.75 -15.96 42.57
C GLY A 214 58.84 -17.04 42.51
N LEU A 215 59.70 -17.01 41.48
CA LEU A 215 60.82 -17.94 41.36
C LEU A 215 61.86 -17.77 42.47
N PHE A 216 62.14 -16.53 42.87
CA PHE A 216 63.03 -16.27 43.99
C PHE A 216 62.42 -16.76 45.31
N CYS A 217 61.15 -16.46 45.60
CA CYS A 217 60.48 -16.98 46.79
C CYS A 217 60.42 -18.52 46.84
N SER A 218 60.26 -19.18 45.69
CA SER A 218 60.11 -20.64 45.64
C SER A 218 61.43 -21.43 45.78
N ASN A 219 62.58 -20.84 45.44
CA ASN A 219 63.88 -21.52 45.47
C ASN A 219 64.86 -20.98 46.53
N LEU A 220 64.51 -19.90 47.25
CA LEU A 220 65.40 -19.35 48.28
C LEU A 220 65.48 -20.22 49.55
N VAL A 221 64.51 -21.09 49.77
CA VAL A 221 64.35 -21.82 51.04
C VAL A 221 64.32 -23.31 50.75
N GLN A 222 65.50 -23.91 50.59
CA GLN A 222 65.66 -25.34 50.81
C GLN A 222 66.10 -25.54 52.27
N ILE A 223 65.22 -26.15 53.05
CA ILE A 223 65.54 -26.57 54.42
C ILE A 223 66.30 -27.88 54.29
N ASP A 224 67.59 -27.83 54.59
CA ASP A 224 68.43 -29.03 54.61
C ASP A 224 67.99 -29.97 55.76
N ALA A 225 68.31 -31.27 55.67
CA ALA A 225 67.86 -32.30 56.63
C ALA A 225 68.28 -32.02 58.09
N ASN A 226 69.22 -31.10 58.29
CA ASN A 226 69.71 -30.62 59.57
C ASN A 226 69.03 -29.32 60.06
N ASN A 227 67.90 -28.91 59.46
CA ASN A 227 67.17 -27.66 59.79
C ASN A 227 67.97 -26.35 59.60
N HIS A 228 69.09 -26.39 58.88
CA HIS A 228 69.85 -25.19 58.54
C HIS A 228 69.43 -24.63 57.19
N LEU A 229 69.14 -23.33 57.16
CA LEU A 229 68.86 -22.58 55.95
C LEU A 229 70.18 -22.25 55.25
N VAL A 230 70.48 -22.94 54.16
CA VAL A 230 71.68 -22.66 53.34
C VAL A 230 71.23 -21.97 52.06
N ALA A 231 71.77 -20.77 51.81
CA ALA A 231 71.52 -20.05 50.56
C ALA A 231 72.11 -20.83 49.39
N VAL A 232 71.30 -21.14 48.39
CA VAL A 232 71.69 -21.97 47.24
C VAL A 232 72.80 -21.25 46.43
N GLN A 233 73.94 -21.92 46.27
CA GLN A 233 75.16 -21.39 45.62
C GLN A 233 74.98 -21.06 44.13
N ASP A 234 73.89 -21.53 43.50
CA ASP A 234 73.58 -21.32 42.09
C ASP A 234 72.89 -19.98 41.77
N PHE A 235 72.72 -19.08 42.75
CA PHE A 235 72.07 -17.77 42.56
C PHE A 235 72.67 -16.96 41.39
N TRP A 236 73.99 -17.04 41.18
CA TRP A 236 74.67 -16.32 40.10
C TRP A 236 74.21 -16.73 38.69
N LYS A 237 73.87 -18.01 38.47
CA LYS A 237 73.37 -18.48 37.16
C LYS A 237 72.05 -17.80 36.79
N PHE A 238 71.23 -17.51 37.79
CA PHE A 238 69.96 -16.84 37.60
C PHE A 238 70.14 -15.38 37.18
N VAL A 239 71.05 -14.64 37.84
CA VAL A 239 71.37 -13.25 37.48
C VAL A 239 71.86 -13.15 36.03
N VAL A 240 72.69 -14.11 35.60
CA VAL A 240 73.23 -14.15 34.24
C VAL A 240 72.16 -14.43 33.18
N ILE A 241 71.16 -15.28 33.47
CA ILE A 241 70.03 -15.53 32.54
C ILE A 241 69.02 -14.38 32.57
N LEU A 242 68.89 -13.72 33.71
CA LEU A 242 67.91 -12.66 33.90
C LEU A 242 68.25 -11.37 33.17
N MET A 243 69.52 -10.96 33.23
CA MET A 243 69.98 -9.71 32.62
C MET A 243 69.68 -9.63 31.10
N PRO A 244 69.93 -10.68 30.28
CA PRO A 244 69.56 -10.65 28.86
C PRO A 244 68.04 -10.75 28.65
N MET A 245 67.29 -11.43 29.52
CA MET A 245 65.83 -11.49 29.41
C MET A 245 65.20 -10.11 29.67
N MET A 246 65.66 -9.39 30.68
CA MET A 246 65.25 -8.01 30.97
C MET A 246 65.68 -7.04 29.86
N ALA A 247 66.93 -7.15 29.38
CA ALA A 247 67.38 -6.36 28.24
C ALA A 247 66.53 -6.64 26.99
N GLY A 248 66.15 -7.90 26.76
CA GLY A 248 65.28 -8.33 25.67
C GLY A 248 63.87 -7.74 25.77
N THR A 249 63.23 -7.80 26.94
CA THR A 249 61.91 -7.19 27.14
C THR A 249 61.96 -5.68 27.01
N PHE A 250 62.97 -5.01 27.54
CA PHE A 250 63.15 -3.56 27.35
C PHE A 250 63.38 -3.19 25.88
N ALA A 251 64.23 -3.94 25.16
CA ALA A 251 64.47 -3.73 23.74
C ALA A 251 63.20 -3.95 22.92
N PHE A 252 62.41 -4.97 23.25
CA PHE A 252 61.13 -5.25 22.60
C PHE A 252 60.11 -4.13 22.83
N VAL A 253 59.97 -3.66 24.07
CA VAL A 253 59.08 -2.54 24.40
C VAL A 253 59.53 -1.26 23.71
N ALA A 254 60.83 -0.96 23.70
CA ALA A 254 61.37 0.21 23.01
C ALA A 254 61.18 0.12 21.48
N ALA A 255 61.35 -1.07 20.89
CA ALA A 255 61.09 -1.32 19.48
C ALA A 255 59.62 -1.12 19.12
N LEU A 256 58.70 -1.64 19.95
CA LEU A 256 57.27 -1.40 19.79
C LEU A 256 56.94 0.09 19.91
N GLN A 257 57.43 0.79 20.94
CA GLN A 257 57.20 2.23 21.08
C GLN A 257 57.70 3.02 19.87
N LYS A 258 58.89 2.69 19.35
CA LYS A 258 59.45 3.33 18.15
C LYS A 258 58.65 3.02 16.89
N TYR A 259 58.18 1.78 16.74
CA TYR A 259 57.36 1.37 15.60
C TYR A 259 56.00 2.08 15.61
N TRP A 260 55.34 2.16 16.76
CA TRP A 260 54.04 2.79 16.91
C TRP A 260 54.10 4.32 16.75
N THR A 261 55.12 4.97 17.32
CA THR A 261 55.34 6.42 17.12
C THR A 261 55.70 6.77 15.68
N GLY A 262 56.39 5.88 14.96
CA GLY A 262 56.64 6.01 13.53
C GLY A 262 55.35 5.92 12.70
N SER A 263 54.48 4.97 13.02
CA SER A 263 53.19 4.78 12.32
C SER A 263 52.26 5.98 12.48
N TYR A 264 52.14 6.51 13.71
CA TYR A 264 51.26 7.65 13.98
C TYR A 264 51.69 8.93 13.23
N LYS A 265 53.01 9.11 13.03
CA LYS A 265 53.54 10.23 12.22
C LYS A 265 53.22 10.09 10.74
N ARG A 266 53.10 8.86 10.21
CA ARG A 266 52.73 8.62 8.82
C ARG A 266 51.25 8.93 8.59
N GLU A 267 50.37 8.45 9.46
CA GLU A 267 48.93 8.73 9.37
C GLU A 267 48.60 10.22 9.46
N LYS A 268 49.31 10.98 10.31
CA LYS A 268 49.12 12.45 10.37
C LYS A 268 49.49 13.15 9.05
N ARG A 269 50.58 12.73 8.39
CA ARG A 269 50.97 13.31 7.10
C ARG A 269 49.94 13.01 6.01
N GLU A 270 49.43 11.78 5.97
CA GLU A 270 48.39 11.40 5.02
C GLU A 270 47.07 12.13 5.27
N ALA A 271 46.71 12.39 6.53
CA ALA A 271 45.52 13.17 6.88
C ALA A 271 45.65 14.66 6.49
N GLU A 272 46.83 15.26 6.70
CA GLU A 272 47.12 16.65 6.28
C GLU A 272 47.08 16.78 4.75
N GLU A 273 47.62 15.82 4.01
CA GLU A 273 47.58 15.79 2.54
C GLU A 273 46.16 15.64 1.99
N ARG A 274 45.31 14.79 2.62
CA ARG A 274 43.90 14.64 2.23
C ARG A 274 43.05 15.88 2.55
N GLY A 275 43.32 16.58 3.65
CA GLY A 275 42.63 17.82 4.00
C GLY A 275 42.95 18.96 3.03
N ALA A 276 44.21 19.08 2.59
CA ALA A 276 44.62 20.07 1.61
C ALA A 276 43.97 19.84 0.22
N ALA A 277 43.80 18.58 -0.19
CA ALA A 277 43.22 18.23 -1.48
C ALA A 277 41.71 18.51 -1.60
N HIS A 278 40.97 18.58 -0.49
CA HIS A 278 39.52 18.84 -0.50
C HIS A 278 39.14 20.33 -0.45
N THR A 279 40.10 21.23 -0.28
CA THR A 279 39.86 22.68 -0.15
C THR A 279 40.14 23.45 -1.46
N GLN A 280 40.54 22.76 -2.53
CA GLN A 280 40.62 23.29 -3.90
C GLN A 280 39.42 22.84 -4.72
#